data_AF-A0A529N7L4-F1
#
_entry.id   AF-A0A529N7L4-F1
#
_cell.length_a   1.000
_cell.length_b   1.000
_cell.length_c   1.000
_cell.angle_alpha   90.00
_cell.angle_beta   90.00
_cell.angle_gamma   90.00
#
_symmetry.space_group_name_H-M   'P 1'
#
loop_
_entity.id
_entity.type
_entity.pdbx_description
1 polymer ?
#
loop_
_entity_poly.entity_id
_entity_poly.type
_entity_poly.pdbx_seq_one_letter_code
_entity_poly.pdbx_strand_id
1 'polypeptide(L)'
;GDASVQMTMQEMSAAVQHDAPIKIFILNNQYMGMVRQWQQLLHGNRLSHSYTEAMPDFVKLAEAYGGHGIRCEKPDELDDAI
;
A
#
# COMPACT_ATOMS: atom_id res chain seq x y z
N GLY A 1 1.64 -4.48 -1.61
CA GLY A 1 2.20 -3.31 -2.29
C GLY A 1 1.11 -2.29 -2.49
N ASP A 2 1.48 -1.02 -2.49
CA ASP A 2 0.59 0.16 -2.59
C ASP A 2 -0.32 0.15 -3.82
N ALA A 3 0.21 -0.09 -5.03
CA ALA A 3 -0.61 -0.15 -6.24
C ALA A 3 -1.62 -1.31 -6.24
N SER A 4 -1.23 -2.47 -5.69
CA SER A 4 -2.11 -3.65 -5.65
C SER A 4 -3.24 -3.48 -4.65
N VAL A 5 -2.94 -3.00 -3.44
CA VAL A 5 -3.95 -2.87 -2.38
C VAL A 5 -5.02 -1.83 -2.76
N GLN A 6 -4.65 -0.80 -3.50
CA GLN A 6 -5.59 0.23 -3.98
C GLN A 6 -6.70 -0.36 -4.87
N MET A 7 -6.47 -1.50 -5.55
CA MET A 7 -7.46 -2.12 -6.42
C MET A 7 -8.65 -2.73 -5.67
N THR A 8 -8.48 -3.11 -4.40
CA THR A 8 -9.48 -3.86 -3.62
C THR A 8 -9.65 -3.32 -2.21
N MET A 9 -9.31 -2.06 -1.99
CA MET A 9 -9.30 -1.46 -0.65
C MET A 9 -10.68 -1.45 0.01
N GLN A 10 -11.74 -1.40 -0.79
CA GLN A 10 -13.13 -1.46 -0.31
C GLN A 10 -13.46 -2.75 0.45
N GLU A 11 -12.72 -3.84 0.23
CA GLU A 11 -12.94 -5.11 0.91
C GLU A 11 -12.58 -5.07 2.41
N MET A 12 -11.93 -3.99 2.89
CA MET A 12 -11.81 -3.75 4.32
C MET A 12 -13.18 -3.62 5.01
N SER A 13 -14.20 -3.12 4.30
CA SER A 13 -15.58 -3.10 4.82
C SER A 13 -16.13 -4.51 5.07
N ALA A 14 -15.83 -5.46 4.18
CA ALA A 14 -16.22 -6.85 4.35
C ALA A 14 -15.50 -7.50 5.53
N ALA A 15 -14.21 -7.23 5.70
CA ALA A 15 -13.45 -7.72 6.85
C ALA A 15 -14.04 -7.22 8.18
N VAL A 16 -14.41 -5.94 8.25
CA VAL A 16 -15.05 -5.34 9.43
C VAL A 16 -16.46 -5.90 9.65
N GLN A 17 -17.27 -6.05 8.59
CA GLN A 17 -18.63 -6.61 8.68
C GLN A 17 -18.65 -8.05 9.23
N HIS A 18 -17.58 -8.82 8.96
CA HIS A 18 -17.49 -10.22 9.35
C HIS A 18 -16.58 -10.46 10.57
N ASP A 19 -16.18 -9.40 11.29
CA ASP A 19 -15.26 -9.47 12.43
C ASP A 19 -13.99 -10.29 12.11
N ALA A 20 -13.50 -10.20 10.87
CA ALA A 20 -12.34 -10.96 10.41
C ALA A 20 -11.04 -10.24 10.84
N PRO A 21 -10.20 -10.84 11.72
CA PRO A 21 -9.02 -10.16 12.29
C PRO A 21 -7.82 -10.22 11.33
N ILE A 22 -7.99 -9.72 10.11
CA ILE A 22 -6.92 -9.66 9.11
C ILE A 22 -5.91 -8.57 9.45
N LYS A 23 -4.65 -8.78 9.03
CA LYS A 23 -3.59 -7.78 9.12
C LYS A 23 -3.09 -7.47 7.71
N ILE A 24 -3.15 -6.21 7.28
CA ILE A 24 -2.74 -5.78 5.94
C ILE A 24 -1.42 -5.01 6.05
N PHE A 25 -0.35 -5.55 5.47
CA PHE A 25 0.94 -4.87 5.39
C PHE A 25 1.11 -4.22 4.01
N ILE A 26 1.20 -2.89 4.00
CA ILE A 26 1.37 -2.11 2.77
C ILE A 26 2.82 -1.67 2.67
N LEU A 27 3.61 -2.38 1.88
CA LEU A 27 4.92 -1.90 1.44
C LEU A 27 4.70 -0.78 0.41
N ASN A 28 4.72 0.45 0.90
CA ASN A 28 4.45 1.65 0.12
C ASN A 28 5.73 2.23 -0.47
N ASN A 29 6.05 1.88 -1.72
CA ASN A 29 7.20 2.44 -2.41
C ASN A 29 6.82 3.54 -3.42
N GLN A 30 5.53 3.87 -3.55
CA GLN A 30 4.97 4.92 -4.43
C GLN A 30 5.15 4.66 -5.95
N TYR A 31 5.43 3.40 -6.33
CA TYR A 31 5.57 2.98 -7.71
C TYR A 31 4.92 1.62 -7.95
N MET A 32 4.59 1.33 -9.21
CA MET A 32 4.42 -0.04 -9.68
C MET A 32 5.81 -0.70 -9.78
N GLY A 33 6.40 -1.04 -8.63
CA GLY A 33 7.81 -1.44 -8.50
C GLY A 33 8.26 -2.50 -9.52
N MET A 34 7.44 -3.54 -9.73
CA MET A 34 7.74 -4.58 -10.72
C MET A 34 7.79 -4.03 -12.15
N VAL A 35 6.83 -3.22 -12.56
CA VAL A 35 6.78 -2.60 -13.90
C VAL A 35 7.95 -1.64 -14.08
N ARG A 36 8.23 -0.83 -13.05
CA ARG A 36 9.38 0.09 -13.04
C ARG A 36 10.70 -0.66 -13.21
N GLN A 37 10.90 -1.78 -12.52
CA GLN A 37 12.10 -2.59 -12.63
C GLN A 37 12.32 -3.07 -14.07
N TRP A 38 11.28 -3.58 -14.74
CA TRP A 38 11.38 -3.98 -16.14
C TRP A 38 11.64 -2.80 -17.08
N GLN A 39 11.03 -1.65 -16.84
CA GLN A 39 11.29 -0.42 -17.60
C GLN A 39 12.75 0.06 -17.46
N GLN A 40 13.33 -0.10 -16.28
CA GLN A 40 14.74 0.18 -16.02
C GLN A 40 15.66 -0.77 -16.78
N LEU A 41 15.40 -2.07 -16.68
CA LEU A 41 16.27 -3.09 -17.26
C LEU A 41 16.17 -3.17 -18.80
N LEU A 42 14.97 -3.01 -19.37
CA LEU A 42 14.70 -3.32 -20.78
C LEU A 42 14.29 -2.12 -21.65
N HIS A 43 13.98 -0.97 -21.05
CA HIS A 43 13.42 0.18 -21.77
C HIS A 43 14.18 1.48 -21.52
N GLY A 44 15.49 1.37 -21.26
CA GLY A 44 16.39 2.52 -21.12
C GLY A 44 15.97 3.47 -19.99
N ASN A 45 15.42 2.93 -18.90
CA ASN A 45 14.89 3.70 -17.77
C ASN A 45 13.75 4.68 -18.15
N ARG A 46 13.01 4.39 -19.24
CA ARG A 46 11.81 5.15 -19.60
C ARG A 46 10.62 4.74 -18.73
N LEU A 47 10.36 5.52 -17.69
CA LEU A 47 9.25 5.29 -16.75
C LEU A 47 7.92 5.74 -17.35
N SER A 48 7.16 4.81 -17.91
CA SER A 48 5.89 5.10 -18.57
C SER A 48 4.72 4.74 -17.64
N HIS A 49 4.13 5.74 -16.97
CA HIS A 49 2.96 5.62 -16.08
C HIS A 49 3.07 4.55 -14.99
N SER A 50 4.28 4.25 -14.53
CA SER A 50 4.57 3.28 -13.46
C SER A 50 4.81 3.93 -12.10
N TYR A 51 4.50 5.22 -11.97
CA TYR A 51 4.60 6.01 -10.75
C TYR A 51 3.21 6.40 -10.27
N THR A 52 3.07 6.66 -8.98
CA THR A 52 1.76 6.98 -8.39
C THR A 52 1.87 8.20 -7.48
N GLU A 53 1.63 9.38 -8.04
CA GLU A 53 1.68 10.67 -7.32
C GLU A 53 0.46 10.89 -6.42
N ALA A 54 -0.69 10.32 -6.78
CA ALA A 54 -1.96 10.53 -6.10
C ALA A 54 -2.38 9.30 -5.29
N MET A 55 -1.60 8.93 -4.28
CA MET A 55 -1.95 7.87 -3.34
C MET A 55 -2.80 8.39 -2.17
N PRO A 56 -3.82 7.65 -1.73
CA PRO A 56 -4.58 8.02 -0.53
C PRO A 56 -3.71 7.87 0.72
N ASP A 57 -4.12 8.54 1.79
CA ASP A 57 -3.60 8.23 3.12
C ASP A 57 -4.20 6.90 3.60
N PHE A 58 -3.38 5.84 3.59
CA PHE A 58 -3.82 4.51 3.97
C PHE A 58 -4.23 4.37 5.44
N VAL A 59 -3.66 5.18 6.34
CA VAL A 59 -4.04 5.17 7.76
C VAL A 59 -5.45 5.71 7.91
N LYS A 60 -5.71 6.90 7.33
CA LYS A 60 -7.05 7.49 7.33
C LYS A 60 -8.08 6.62 6.62
N LEU A 61 -7.67 5.91 5.57
CA LEU A 61 -8.54 5.00 4.85
C LEU A 61 -8.91 3.78 5.70
N ALA A 62 -7.94 3.18 6.40
CA ALA A 62 -8.21 2.10 7.35
C ALA A 62 -9.18 2.55 8.45
N GLU A 63 -8.94 3.73 9.04
CA GLU A 63 -9.82 4.33 10.05
C GLU A 63 -11.24 4.57 9.50
N ALA A 64 -11.37 5.06 8.27
CA ALA A 64 -12.66 5.31 7.63
C ALA A 64 -13.48 4.03 7.42
N TYR A 65 -12.84 2.89 7.22
CA TYR A 65 -13.51 1.58 7.16
C TYR A 65 -13.77 0.95 8.54
N GLY A 66 -13.27 1.54 9.63
CA GLY A 66 -13.41 1.02 10.99
C GLY A 66 -12.25 0.15 11.47
N GLY A 67 -11.14 0.12 10.74
CA GLY A 67 -9.91 -0.57 11.12
C GLY A 67 -8.94 0.31 11.93
N HIS A 68 -7.87 -0.30 12.43
CA HIS A 68 -6.75 0.40 13.05
C HIS A 68 -5.62 0.59 12.02
N GLY A 69 -5.24 1.84 11.75
CA GLY A 69 -4.15 2.17 10.84
C GLY A 69 -2.86 2.50 11.59
N ILE A 70 -1.73 1.95 11.11
CA ILE A 70 -0.39 2.22 11.64
C ILE A 70 0.51 2.66 10.48
N ARG A 71 1.39 3.63 10.71
CA ARG A 71 2.44 4.05 9.77
C ARG A 71 3.80 3.93 10.42
N CYS A 72 4.73 3.30 9.72
CA CYS A 72 6.14 3.19 10.07
C CYS A 72 6.93 3.82 8.92
N GLU A 73 7.78 4.80 9.21
CA GLU A 73 8.56 5.52 8.20
C GLU A 73 10.05 5.20 8.30
N LYS A 74 10.52 4.79 9.49
CA LYS A 74 11.92 4.44 9.72
C LYS A 74 12.10 2.99 10.16
N PRO A 75 13.22 2.34 9.79
CA PRO A 75 13.47 0.93 10.15
C PRO A 75 13.47 0.66 11.66
N ASP A 76 13.90 1.62 12.49
CA ASP A 76 13.93 1.51 13.95
C ASP A 76 12.55 1.59 14.60
N GLU A 77 11.53 2.08 13.90
CA GLU A 77 10.14 2.13 14.35
C GLU A 77 9.38 0.82 14.07
N LEU A 78 10.01 -0.13 13.34
CA LEU A 78 9.31 -1.31 12.82
C LEU A 78 8.85 -2.26 13.93
N ASP A 79 9.72 -2.54 14.91
CA ASP A 79 9.42 -3.49 15.99
C ASP A 79 8.25 -3.00 16.87
N ASP A 80 8.12 -1.68 17.06
CA ASP A 80 7.01 -1.07 17.79
C ASP A 80 5.69 -1.06 17.00
N ALA A 81 5.74 -1.23 15.67
CA ALA A 81 4.61 -1.11 14.77
C ALA A 81 3.93 -2.44 14.39
N ILE A 82 4.49 -3.61 14.78
CA ILE A 82 4.03 -4.96 14.36
C ILE A 82 3.52 -5.85 15.50
#